data_AF-A0A842RWB0-F1
#
_entry.id   AF-A0A842RWB0-F1
#
_cell.length_a   1.000
_cell.length_b   1.000
_cell.length_c   1.000
_cell.angle_alpha   90.00
_cell.angle_beta   90.00
_cell.angle_gamma   90.00
#
_symmetry.space_group_name_H-M   'P 1'
#
loop_
_entity.id
_entity.type
_entity.pdbx_description
1 polymer ?
#
loop_
_entity_poly.entity_id
_entity_poly.type
_entity_poly.pdbx_seq_one_letter_code
_entity_poly.pdbx_strand_id
1 'polypeptide(L)' 'MSEYKRLKCPKCQNENPRMLHEEPDKKNVLYYSMQGTPVYATKMKCGKCGMIFDK' A
#
# COMPACT_ATOMS: atom_id res chain seq x y z
N MET A 1 -14.21 -0.77 -19.97
CA MET A 1 -14.10 0.07 -18.75
C MET A 1 -13.29 -0.71 -17.75
N SER A 2 -12.01 -0.38 -17.57
CA SER A 2 -11.18 -1.02 -16.54
C SER A 2 -11.78 -0.66 -15.19
N GLU A 3 -12.37 -1.63 -14.50
CA GLU A 3 -12.89 -1.44 -13.15
C GLU A 3 -11.75 -0.94 -12.27
N TYR A 4 -11.77 0.35 -11.91
CA TYR A 4 -10.92 0.87 -10.86
C TYR A 4 -11.40 0.22 -9.57
N LYS A 5 -10.80 -0.94 -9.24
CA LYS A 5 -11.08 -1.71 -8.02
C LYS A 5 -10.94 -0.74 -6.85
N ARG A 6 -12.07 -0.35 -6.26
CA ARG A 6 -12.07 0.57 -5.11
C ARG A 6 -11.31 -0.14 -4.00
N LEU A 7 -10.18 0.45 -3.60
CA LEU A 7 -9.33 -0.07 -2.54
C LEU A 7 -10.18 -0.17 -1.28
N LYS A 8 -10.36 -1.41 -0.79
CA LYS A 8 -11.17 -1.72 0.39
C LYS A 8 -10.30 -2.47 1.37
N CYS A 9 -10.26 -2.02 2.62
CA CYS A 9 -9.52 -2.71 3.67
C CYS A 9 -10.14 -4.10 3.91
N PRO A 10 -9.36 -5.20 3.83
CA PRO A 10 -9.90 -6.55 3.97
C PRO A 10 -10.37 -6.88 5.39
N LYS A 11 -9.86 -6.17 6.42
CA LYS A 11 -10.26 -6.39 7.83
C LYS A 11 -11.47 -5.58 8.27
N CYS A 12 -11.47 -4.27 8.03
CA CYS A 12 -12.54 -3.38 8.52
C CYS A 12 -13.48 -2.90 7.42
N GLN A 13 -13.29 -3.37 6.19
CA GLN A 13 -14.11 -3.02 5.04
C GLN A 13 -14.15 -1.52 4.72
N ASN A 14 -13.22 -0.73 5.26
CA ASN A 14 -13.14 0.69 4.98
C ASN A 14 -12.76 0.92 3.52
N GLU A 15 -13.58 1.68 2.83
CA GLU A 15 -13.44 2.07 1.43
C GLU A 15 -13.06 3.54 1.26
N ASN A 16 -12.93 4.29 2.38
CA ASN A 16 -12.54 5.69 2.33
C ASN A 16 -11.07 5.81 1.86
N PRO A 17 -10.81 6.31 0.64
CA PRO A 17 -9.46 6.36 0.09
C PRO A 17 -8.55 7.31 0.87
N ARG A 18 -9.10 8.32 1.56
CA ARG A 18 -8.32 9.24 2.40
C ARG A 18 -7.73 8.57 3.65
N MET A 19 -8.24 7.38 4.00
CA MET A 19 -7.79 6.58 5.13
C MET A 19 -7.03 5.34 4.70
N LEU A 20 -6.67 5.20 3.41
CA LEU A 20 -5.86 4.09 2.90
C LEU A 20 -4.56 4.69 2.40
N HIS A 21 -3.49 4.54 3.18
CA HIS A 21 -2.20 5.16 2.92
C HIS A 21 -1.22 4.13 2.35
N GLU A 22 -0.41 4.53 1.38
CA GLU A 22 0.71 3.72 0.90
C GLU A 22 1.91 3.93 1.81
N GLU A 23 2.47 2.84 2.36
CA GLU A 23 3.69 2.84 3.14
C GLU A 23 4.74 1.94 2.48
N PRO A 24 6.02 2.34 2.41
CA PRO A 24 7.09 1.50 1.90
C PRO A 24 7.43 0.36 2.88
N ASP A 25 7.41 -0.87 2.39
CA ASP A 25 7.85 -2.05 3.11
C ASP A 25 9.36 -2.19 3.05
N LYS A 26 10.04 -1.65 4.08
CA LYS A 26 11.50 -1.69 4.20
C LYS A 26 12.10 -3.10 4.22
N LYS A 27 11.28 -4.15 4.41
CA LYS A 27 11.74 -5.54 4.37
C LYS A 27 11.90 -6.08 2.95
N ASN A 28 11.18 -5.50 1.98
CA ASN A 28 11.15 -5.96 0.60
C ASN A 28 11.72 -4.90 -0.33
N VAL A 29 13.02 -5.00 -0.62
CA VAL A 29 13.69 -4.18 -1.64
C VAL A 29 13.38 -4.80 -3.01
N LEU A 30 12.75 -4.02 -3.89
CA LEU A 30 12.44 -4.46 -5.26
C LEU A 30 13.68 -4.34 -6.15
N TYR A 31 14.32 -3.18 -6.15
CA TYR A 31 15.53 -2.90 -6.92
C TYR A 31 16.26 -1.69 -6.33
N TYR A 32 17.50 -1.48 -6.78
CA TYR A 32 18.25 -0.26 -6.49
C TYR A 32 18.14 0.68 -7.69
N SER A 33 17.86 1.95 -7.43
CA SER A 33 17.89 2.97 -8.48
C SER A 33 19.33 3.17 -8.99
N MET A 34 19.49 3.82 -10.15
CA MET A 34 20.82 4.18 -10.69
C MET A 34 21.66 5.05 -9.75
N GLN A 35 21.02 5.71 -8.77
CA GLN A 35 21.66 6.56 -7.76
C GLN A 35 22.00 5.78 -6.48
N GLY A 36 21.80 4.46 -6.46
CA GLY A 36 22.05 3.59 -5.32
C GLY A 36 20.97 3.63 -4.23
N THR A 37 19.86 4.35 -4.45
CA THR A 37 18.76 4.39 -3.47
C THR A 37 17.90 3.13 -3.58
N PRO A 38 17.67 2.39 -2.48
CA PRO A 38 16.82 1.20 -2.50
C PRO A 38 15.36 1.60 -2.72
N VAL A 39 14.71 0.99 -3.71
CA VAL A 39 13.28 1.12 -3.96
C VAL A 39 12.57 -0.05 -3.29
N TYR A 40 11.70 0.29 -2.35
CA TYR A 40 10.94 -0.69 -1.56
C TYR A 40 9.59 -0.99 -2.21
N ALA A 41 9.09 -2.21 -1.99
CA ALA A 41 7.71 -2.52 -2.29
C ALA A 41 6.76 -1.65 -1.45
N THR A 42 5.64 -1.21 -2.02
CA THR A 42 4.63 -0.44 -1.27
C THR A 42 3.53 -1.36 -0.77
N LYS A 43 3.04 -1.08 0.45
CA LYS A 43 1.88 -1.74 1.05
C LYS A 43 0.82 -0.71 1.40
N MET A 44 -0.43 -1.13 1.43
CA MET A 44 -1.56 -0.31 1.84
C MET A 44 -1.78 -0.47 3.35
N LYS A 45 -1.90 0.65 4.05
CA LYS A 45 -2.26 0.71 5.46
C LYS A 45 -3.59 1.39 5.65
N CYS A 46 -4.48 0.72 6.36
CA CYS A 46 -5.75 1.31 6.75
C CYS A 46 -5.60 2.18 7.99
N GLY A 47 -5.87 3.48 7.88
CA GLY A 47 -5.91 4.43 8.98
C GLY A 47 -7.05 4.20 9.98
N LYS A 48 -8.05 3.37 9.66
CA LYS A 48 -9.16 3.04 10.59
C LYS A 48 -8.79 1.90 11.55
N CYS A 49 -8.27 0.80 11.02
CA CYS A 49 -8.01 -0.42 11.81
C CYS A 49 -6.52 -0.79 11.94
N GLY A 50 -5.63 -0.02 11.31
CA GLY A 50 -4.19 -0.25 11.30
C GLY A 50 -3.71 -1.43 10.47
N MET A 51 -4.60 -2.14 9.76
CA MET A 51 -4.20 -3.29 8.95
C MET A 51 -3.32 -2.85 7.78
N ILE A 52 -2.20 -3.55 7.60
CA ILE A 52 -1.32 -3.44 6.46
C ILE A 52 -1.62 -4.62 5.52
N PHE A 53 -1.85 -4.35 4.24
CA PHE A 53 -2.20 -5.33 3.22
C PHE A 53 -1.63 -4.92 1.86
N ASP A 54 -1.45 -5.89 0.97
CA ASP A 54 -0.96 -5.66 -0.39
C ASP A 54 -2.11 -5.18 -1.30
N LYS A 55 -1.79 -4.40 -2.33
CA LYS A 55 -2.75 -3.80 -3.27
C LYS A 55 -3.28 -4.80 -4.30
#